data_AF-A0A7C3RM88-F1
#
_entry.id   AF-A0A7C3RM88-F1
#
_cell.length_a   1.000
_cell.length_b   1.000
_cell.length_c   1.000
_cell.angle_alpha   90.00
_cell.angle_beta   90.00
_cell.angle_gamma   90.00
#
_symmetry.space_group_name_H-M   'P 1'
#
loop_
_entity.id
_entity.type
_entity.pdbx_description
1 polymer ?
#
loop_
_entity_poly.entity_id
_entity_poly.type
_entity_poly.pdbx_seq_one_letter_code
_entity_poly.pdbx_strand_id
1 'polypeptide(L)'
;MASVTRDTLAIVDQLMLELVEYQENKVLAMARRLHPGVTAEDIRNPHDFPALRDNPEWNFEDGILSGYKSAHMALRAKLLELIA
;
A
#
# COMPACT_ATOMS: atom_id res chain seq x y z
N MET A 1 -27.95 -8.14 -11.60
CA MET A 1 -26.72 -7.76 -10.86
C MET A 1 -27.03 -8.00 -9.39
N ALA A 2 -26.26 -8.85 -8.70
CA ALA A 2 -26.46 -9.05 -7.26
C ALA A 2 -26.34 -7.70 -6.54
N SER A 3 -27.27 -7.36 -5.66
CA SER A 3 -27.17 -6.13 -4.88
C SER A 3 -25.93 -6.22 -3.99
N VAL A 4 -25.00 -5.29 -4.16
CA VAL A 4 -23.84 -5.19 -3.29
C VAL A 4 -24.32 -4.88 -1.87
N THR A 5 -23.99 -5.73 -0.90
CA THR A 5 -24.43 -5.56 0.49
C THR A 5 -23.42 -4.73 1.27
N ARG A 6 -23.86 -4.11 2.38
CA ARG A 6 -22.97 -3.39 3.30
C ARG A 6 -21.82 -4.27 3.81
N ASP A 7 -22.11 -5.54 4.05
CA ASP A 7 -21.11 -6.52 4.49
C ASP A 7 -20.08 -6.79 3.39
N THR A 8 -20.50 -6.91 2.13
CA THR A 8 -19.56 -7.02 1.00
C THR A 8 -18.64 -5.80 0.92
N LEU A 9 -19.18 -4.59 1.09
CA LEU A 9 -18.37 -3.36 1.07
C LEU A 9 -17.35 -3.31 2.21
N ALA A 10 -17.76 -3.74 3.41
CA ALA A 10 -16.87 -3.82 4.58
C ALA A 10 -15.75 -4.85 4.36
N ILE A 11 -16.07 -6.01 3.78
CA ILE A 11 -15.08 -7.04 3.44
C ILE A 11 -14.06 -6.51 2.44
N VAL A 12 -14.51 -5.81 1.39
CA VAL A 12 -13.59 -5.24 0.39
C VAL A 12 -12.70 -4.15 0.99
N ASP A 13 -13.24 -3.26 1.83
CA ASP A 13 -12.42 -2.25 2.52
C ASP A 13 -11.36 -2.89 3.42
N GLN A 14 -11.74 -3.92 4.17
CA GLN A 14 -10.84 -4.67 5.04
C GLN A 14 -9.76 -5.41 4.25
N LEU A 15 -10.13 -6.06 3.14
CA LEU A 15 -9.16 -6.74 2.27
C LEU A 15 -8.15 -5.75 1.68
N MET A 16 -8.58 -4.55 1.30
CA MET A 16 -7.66 -3.52 0.81
C MET A 16 -6.67 -3.07 1.88
N LEU A 17 -7.11 -2.94 3.14
CA LEU A 17 -6.21 -2.65 4.27
C LEU A 17 -5.17 -3.75 4.47
N GLU A 18 -5.59 -5.01 4.41
CA GLU A 18 -4.69 -6.18 4.55
C GLU A 18 -3.66 -6.25 3.42
N LEU A 19 -4.06 -5.95 2.17
CA LEU A 19 -3.15 -5.88 1.03
C LEU A 19 -2.13 -4.76 1.18
N VAL A 20 -2.54 -3.59 1.69
CA VAL A 20 -1.63 -2.48 1.97
C VAL A 20 -0.64 -2.89 3.06
N GLU A 21 -1.10 -3.42 4.19
CA GLU A 21 -0.23 -3.83 5.30
C GLU A 21 0.78 -4.90 4.87
N TYR A 22 0.33 -5.91 4.12
CA TYR A 22 1.21 -6.94 3.58
C TYR A 22 2.32 -6.33 2.71
N GLN A 23 1.95 -5.41 1.81
CA GLN A 23 2.91 -4.78 0.92
C GLN A 23 3.84 -3.82 1.66
N GLU A 24 3.37 -3.08 2.66
CA GLU A 24 4.22 -2.24 3.53
C GLU A 24 5.29 -3.07 4.24
N ASN A 25 4.90 -4.22 4.80
CA ASN A 25 5.81 -5.15 5.45
C ASN A 25 6.85 -5.70 4.46
N LYS A 26 6.44 -6.03 3.24
CA LYS A 26 7.34 -6.49 2.17
C LYS A 26 8.37 -5.43 1.80
N VAL A 27 7.92 -4.20 1.50
CA VAL A 27 8.78 -3.07 1.12
C VAL A 27 9.76 -2.74 2.23
N LEU A 28 9.32 -2.72 3.50
CA LEU A 28 10.18 -2.47 4.65
C LEU A 28 11.21 -3.60 4.86
N ALA A 29 10.81 -4.86 4.72
CA ALA A 29 11.71 -6.00 4.83
C ALA A 29 12.80 -5.95 3.75
N MET A 30 12.43 -5.60 2.52
CA MET A 30 13.40 -5.40 1.43
C MET A 30 14.30 -4.19 1.69
N ALA A 31 13.74 -3.07 2.16
CA ALA A 31 14.50 -1.88 2.49
C ALA A 31 15.59 -2.18 3.54
N ARG A 32 15.25 -2.95 4.58
CA ARG A 32 16.19 -3.36 5.63
C ARG A 32 17.30 -4.30 5.16
N ARG A 33 17.08 -5.04 4.07
CA ARG A 33 18.15 -5.85 3.43
C ARG A 33 19.13 -4.97 2.67
N LEU A 34 18.66 -3.88 2.07
CA LEU A 34 19.48 -2.94 1.30
C LEU A 34 20.19 -1.91 2.18
N HIS A 35 19.50 -1.41 3.20
CA HIS A 35 20.01 -0.47 4.20
C HIS A 35 19.56 -0.91 5.60
N PRO A 36 20.43 -1.62 6.35
CA PRO A 36 20.12 -2.02 7.71
C PRO A 36 19.71 -0.82 8.59
N GLY A 37 18.72 -1.03 9.46
CA GLY A 37 18.28 -0.02 10.43
C GLY A 37 17.20 0.97 9.95
N VAL A 38 16.81 0.95 8.67
CA VAL A 38 15.71 1.82 8.18
C VAL A 38 14.38 1.48 8.85
N THR A 39 13.63 2.54 9.15
CA THR A 39 12.31 2.49 9.76
C THR A 39 11.20 2.60 8.71
N ALA A 40 9.95 2.36 9.13
CA ALA A 40 8.79 2.57 8.27
C ALA A 40 8.60 4.05 7.89
N GLU A 41 9.12 4.98 8.70
CA GLU A 41 9.07 6.42 8.39
C GLU A 41 10.08 6.77 7.31
N ASP A 42 11.30 6.25 7.43
CA ASP A 42 12.40 6.51 6.49
C ASP A 42 12.03 6.15 5.05
N ILE A 43 11.35 5.01 4.87
CA ILE A 43 10.96 4.53 3.54
C ILE A 43 9.83 5.35 2.89
N ARG A 44 9.19 6.29 3.61
CA ARG A 44 8.22 7.22 3.00
C ARG A 44 8.89 8.27 2.11
N ASN A 45 10.18 8.52 2.34
CA ASN A 45 11.00 9.44 1.54
C ASN A 45 12.27 8.71 1.07
N PRO A 46 12.15 7.71 0.18
CA PRO A 46 13.27 6.83 -0.17
C PRO A 46 14.40 7.54 -0.92
N HIS A 47 14.19 8.77 -1.38
CA HIS A 47 15.21 9.60 -2.04
C HIS A 47 16.40 9.94 -1.14
N ASP A 48 16.22 9.92 0.18
CA ASP A 48 17.29 10.14 1.16
C ASP A 48 18.23 8.93 1.30
N PHE A 49 17.85 7.78 0.73
CA PHE A 49 18.58 6.52 0.81
C PHE A 49 18.96 6.04 -0.60
N PRO A 50 20.16 6.39 -1.11
CA PRO A 50 20.59 5.99 -2.46
C PRO A 50 20.49 4.48 -2.73
N ALA A 51 20.75 3.65 -1.71
CA ALA A 51 20.62 2.20 -1.80
C ALA A 51 19.19 1.71 -2.09
N LEU A 52 18.16 2.48 -1.70
CA LEU A 52 16.75 2.20 -2.01
C LEU A 52 16.38 2.81 -3.36
N ARG A 53 16.65 4.12 -3.52
CA ARG A 53 16.35 4.89 -4.74
C ARG A 53 16.90 4.23 -6.00
N ASP A 54 18.12 3.69 -5.93
CA ASP A 54 18.82 3.15 -7.09
C ASP A 54 18.58 1.63 -7.26
N ASN A 55 17.74 1.00 -6.44
CA ASN A 55 17.41 -0.43 -6.52
C ASN A 55 16.08 -0.67 -7.29
N PRO A 56 16.13 -1.25 -8.50
CA PRO A 56 14.93 -1.42 -9.33
C PRO A 56 13.88 -2.37 -8.75
N GLU A 57 14.32 -3.44 -8.06
CA GLU A 57 13.42 -4.43 -7.47
C GLU A 57 12.64 -3.82 -6.30
N TRP A 58 13.31 -3.03 -5.46
CA TRP A 58 12.68 -2.30 -4.37
C TRP A 58 11.69 -1.25 -4.89
N ASN A 59 12.09 -0.45 -5.89
CA ASN A 59 11.23 0.56 -6.50
C ASN A 59 9.96 -0.03 -7.12
N PHE A 60 10.04 -1.23 -7.72
CA PHE A 60 8.88 -1.93 -8.25
C PHE A 60 7.86 -2.26 -7.15
N GLU A 61 8.33 -2.77 -6.02
CA GLU A 61 7.49 -3.15 -4.88
C GLU A 61 6.89 -1.94 -4.16
N ASP A 62 7.66 -0.85 -4.04
CA ASP A 62 7.16 0.44 -3.54
C ASP A 62 6.10 1.06 -4.48
N GLY A 63 6.28 0.90 -5.80
CA GLY A 63 5.27 1.26 -6.79
C GLY A 63 3.96 0.49 -6.63
N ILE A 64 4.02 -0.81 -6.33
CA ILE A 64 2.83 -1.62 -6.02
C ILE A 64 2.14 -1.10 -4.76
N LEU A 65 2.90 -0.78 -3.70
CA LEU A 65 2.37 -0.21 -2.47
C LEU A 65 1.60 1.10 -2.75
N SER A 66 2.21 1.99 -3.53
CA SER A 66 1.59 3.23 -3.98
C SER A 66 0.30 2.98 -4.78
N GLY A 67 0.30 1.95 -5.63
CA GLY A 67 -0.89 1.48 -6.35
C GLY A 67 -2.01 1.01 -5.44
N TYR A 68 -1.72 0.19 -4.43
CA TYR A 68 -2.71 -0.29 -3.46
C TYR A 68 -3.32 0.86 -2.63
N LYS A 69 -2.48 1.79 -2.16
CA LYS A 69 -2.96 2.99 -1.44
C LYS A 69 -3.88 3.83 -2.32
N SER A 70 -3.50 4.05 -3.57
CA SER A 70 -4.31 4.81 -4.54
C SER A 70 -5.65 4.11 -4.84
N ALA A 71 -5.63 2.80 -5.06
CA ALA A 71 -6.82 2.00 -5.29
C ALA A 71 -7.76 2.01 -4.08
N HIS A 72 -7.21 1.92 -2.87
CA HIS A 72 -8.00 1.96 -1.63
C HIS A 72 -8.66 3.32 -1.41
N MET A 73 -7.95 4.41 -1.66
CA MET A 73 -8.52 5.77 -1.63
C MET A 73 -9.67 5.92 -2.63
N ALA A 74 -9.47 5.47 -3.88
CA ALA A 74 -10.51 5.53 -4.92
C ALA A 74 -11.73 4.69 -4.54
N LEU A 75 -11.52 3.48 -4.01
CA LEU A 75 -12.58 2.62 -3.50
C LEU A 75 -13.39 3.34 -2.42
N ARG A 76 -12.73 3.87 -1.38
CA ARG A 76 -13.40 4.57 -0.27
C ARG A 76 -14.19 5.78 -0.75
N ALA A 77 -13.67 6.56 -1.70
CA ALA A 77 -14.41 7.65 -2.30
C ALA A 77 -15.71 7.17 -2.96
N LYS A 78 -15.66 6.05 -3.71
CA LYS A 78 -16.86 5.44 -4.30
C LYS A 78 -17.83 4.86 -3.27
N LEU A 79 -17.33 4.29 -2.16
CA LEU A 79 -18.20 3.85 -1.07
C LEU A 79 -18.96 5.01 -0.43
N LEU A 80 -18.30 6.15 -0.23
CA LEU A 80 -18.93 7.36 0.32
C LEU A 80 -20.03 7.89 -0.60
N GLU A 81 -19.80 7.93 -1.92
CA GLU A 81 -20.81 8.33 -2.92
C GLU A 81 -22.06 7.42 -2.91
N LEU A 82 -21.91 6.15 -2.53
CA LEU A 82 -23.03 5.18 -2.49
C LEU A 82 -23.83 5.23 -1.18
N ILE A 83 -23.27 5.83 -0.12
CA ILE A 83 -23.87 5.91 1.21
C ILE A 83 -24.48 7.29 1.47
N ALA A 84 -23.98 8.32 0.78
CA ALA A 84 -24.51 9.70 0.80
C ALA A 84 -25.80 9.83 -0.02
#